data_AF-A0A833D3V7-F1
#
_entry.id   AF-A0A833D3V7-F1
#
_cell.length_a   1.000
_cell.length_b   1.000
_cell.length_c   1.000
_cell.angle_alpha   90.00
_cell.angle_beta   90.00
_cell.angle_gamma   90.00
#
_symmetry.space_group_name_H-M   'P 1'
#
loop_
_entity.id
_entity.type
_entity.pdbx_description
1 polymer ?
#
loop_
_entity_poly.entity_id
_entity_poly.type
_entity_poly.pdbx_seq_one_letter_code
_entity_poly.pdbx_strand_id
1 'polypeptide(L)'
;AGAFLIEVFRAGIESVGRGQVDAAYSFGMSRWLAMRRIVLPQIVPGILSGAIIVFALAASAFATPAIIGGRRLKVASTLAYDEFLNTLNWPLGAAVATLLLVALASIIVGCNRLVEQRYAEVFR
;
A
#
# COMPACT_ATOMS: atom_id res chain seq x y z
N ALA A 1 8.46 -4.54 -4.28
CA ALA A 1 7.45 -3.47 -4.26
C ALA A 1 7.08 -2.99 -5.67
N GLY A 2 8.03 -2.49 -6.48
CA GLY A 2 7.71 -1.95 -7.82
C GLY A 2 6.99 -2.92 -8.76
N ALA A 3 7.49 -4.14 -8.92
CA ALA A 3 6.84 -5.16 -9.77
C ALA A 3 5.41 -5.50 -9.33
N PHE A 4 5.17 -5.59 -8.01
CA PHE A 4 3.84 -5.83 -7.46
C PHE A 4 2.87 -4.68 -7.76
N LEU A 5 3.33 -3.43 -7.65
CA LEU A 5 2.50 -2.28 -8.02
C LEU A 5 2.14 -2.28 -9.51
N ILE A 6 3.08 -2.63 -10.39
CA ILE A 6 2.79 -2.75 -11.83
C ILE A 6 1.67 -3.77 -12.06
N GLU A 7 1.70 -4.89 -11.36
CA GLU A 7 0.68 -5.93 -11.48
C GLU A 7 -0.68 -5.49 -10.94
N VAL A 8 -0.71 -4.77 -9.82
CA VAL A 8 -1.94 -4.16 -9.28
C VAL A 8 -2.54 -3.17 -10.29
N PHE A 9 -1.70 -2.34 -10.93
CA PHE A 9 -2.14 -1.41 -11.96
C PHE A 9 -2.68 -2.15 -13.20
N ARG A 10 -1.98 -3.19 -13.66
CA ARG A 10 -2.38 -4.01 -14.80
C ARG A 10 -3.72 -4.67 -14.55
N ALA A 11 -3.86 -5.36 -13.41
CA ALA A 11 -5.10 -6.02 -12.99
C ALA A 11 -6.24 -5.00 -12.83
N GLY A 12 -5.95 -3.82 -12.27
CA GLY A 12 -6.91 -2.72 -12.19
C GLY A 12 -7.44 -2.32 -13.57
N ILE A 13 -6.56 -2.06 -14.53
CA ILE A 13 -6.96 -1.67 -15.89
C ILE A 13 -7.74 -2.80 -16.59
N GLU A 14 -7.30 -4.06 -16.44
CA GLU A 14 -7.98 -5.23 -17.02
C GLU A 14 -9.37 -5.48 -16.41
N SER A 15 -9.61 -5.04 -15.18
CA SER A 15 -10.93 -5.14 -14.53
C SER A 15 -11.99 -4.22 -15.14
N VAL A 16 -11.58 -3.16 -15.85
CA VAL A 16 -12.52 -2.23 -16.50
C VAL A 16 -13.03 -2.86 -17.79
N GLY A 17 -14.36 -3.05 -17.86
CA GLY A 17 -15.00 -3.66 -19.02
C GLY A 17 -14.73 -2.89 -20.32
N ARG A 18 -14.31 -3.61 -21.37
CA ARG A 18 -13.96 -3.03 -22.69
C ARG A 18 -15.07 -2.15 -23.26
N GLY A 19 -16.34 -2.52 -23.06
CA GLY A 19 -17.50 -1.77 -23.55
C GLY A 19 -17.59 -0.33 -23.02
N GLN A 20 -17.10 -0.03 -21.81
CA GLN A 20 -17.08 1.36 -21.31
C GLN A 20 -16.06 2.23 -22.04
N VAL A 21 -14.92 1.64 -22.39
CA VAL A 21 -13.86 2.32 -23.13
C VAL A 21 -14.28 2.51 -24.60
N ASP A 22 -14.92 1.50 -25.20
CA ASP A 22 -15.43 1.57 -26.57
C ASP A 22 -16.55 2.62 -26.70
N ALA A 23 -17.47 2.69 -25.72
CA ALA A 23 -18.48 3.74 -25.69
C ALA A 23 -17.88 5.15 -25.58
N ALA A 24 -16.81 5.31 -24.80
CA ALA A 24 -16.08 6.57 -24.70
C ALA A 24 -15.52 7.02 -26.07
N TYR A 25 -14.97 6.07 -26.83
CA TYR A 25 -14.49 6.32 -28.18
C TYR A 25 -15.61 6.64 -29.15
N SER A 26 -16.78 5.99 -29.04
CA SER A 26 -17.97 6.33 -29.83
C SER A 26 -18.47 7.76 -29.56
N PHE A 27 -18.27 8.29 -28.35
CA PHE A 27 -18.55 9.70 -28.01
C PHE A 27 -17.42 10.67 -28.43
N GLY A 28 -16.41 10.19 -29.17
CA GLY A 28 -15.31 11.02 -29.67
C GLY A 28 -14.25 11.37 -28.64
N MET A 29 -14.21 10.69 -27.48
CA MET A 29 -13.13 10.92 -26.51
C MET A 29 -11.79 10.42 -27.06
N SER A 30 -10.72 11.17 -26.82
CA SER A 30 -9.36 10.68 -27.07
C SER A 30 -8.95 9.64 -26.03
N ARG A 31 -7.97 8.78 -26.37
CA ARG A 31 -7.43 7.75 -25.45
C ARG A 31 -7.01 8.29 -24.09
N TRP A 32 -6.42 9.49 -24.07
CA TRP A 32 -6.02 10.15 -22.82
C TRP A 32 -7.24 10.60 -21.99
N LEU A 33 -8.28 11.13 -22.65
CA LEU A 33 -9.49 11.58 -21.98
C LEU A 33 -10.28 10.39 -21.41
N ALA A 34 -10.43 9.31 -22.18
CA ALA A 34 -11.06 8.07 -21.73
C ALA A 34 -10.30 7.45 -20.54
N MET A 35 -8.96 7.38 -20.61
CA MET A 35 -8.13 6.90 -19.51
C MET A 35 -8.36 7.72 -18.24
N ARG A 36 -8.27 9.06 -18.32
CA ARG A 36 -8.35 9.93 -17.14
C ARG A 36 -9.75 10.03 -16.53
N ARG A 37 -10.81 10.01 -17.34
CA ARG A 37 -12.19 10.21 -16.87
C ARG A 37 -12.98 8.93 -16.62
N ILE A 38 -12.62 7.82 -17.24
CA ILE A 38 -13.38 6.57 -17.14
C ILE A 38 -12.56 5.51 -16.40
N VAL A 39 -11.38 5.17 -16.93
CA VAL A 39 -10.57 4.06 -16.38
C VAL A 39 -9.97 4.43 -15.02
N LEU A 40 -9.25 5.56 -14.95
CA LEU A 40 -8.51 5.98 -13.75
C LEU A 40 -9.39 6.03 -12.48
N PRO A 41 -10.54 6.73 -12.44
CA PRO A 41 -11.35 6.78 -11.22
C PRO A 41 -11.88 5.41 -10.78
N GLN A 42 -12.11 4.48 -11.70
CA GLN A 42 -12.59 3.12 -11.38
C GLN A 42 -11.50 2.24 -10.79
N ILE A 43 -10.26 2.38 -11.26
CA ILE A 43 -9.14 1.54 -10.78
C ILE A 43 -8.46 2.09 -9.53
N VAL A 44 -8.62 3.38 -9.24
CA VAL A 44 -8.06 4.05 -8.03
C VAL A 44 -8.40 3.30 -6.73
N PRO A 45 -9.64 2.88 -6.42
CA PRO A 45 -9.90 2.11 -5.20
C PRO A 45 -9.10 0.80 -5.13
N GLY A 46 -8.95 0.10 -6.25
CA GLY A 46 -8.12 -1.10 -6.34
C GLY A 46 -6.63 -0.83 -6.12
N ILE A 47 -6.11 0.23 -6.73
CA ILE A 47 -4.71 0.66 -6.55
C ILE A 47 -4.43 1.06 -5.10
N LEU A 48 -5.35 1.78 -4.45
CA LEU A 48 -5.21 2.18 -3.05
C LEU A 48 -5.14 0.97 -2.12
N SER A 49 -5.95 -0.06 -2.37
CA SER A 49 -5.87 -1.33 -1.63
C SER A 49 -4.50 -2.00 -1.81
N GLY A 50 -4.00 -2.10 -3.05
CA GLY A 50 -2.67 -2.64 -3.32
C GLY A 50 -1.54 -1.81 -2.68
N ALA A 51 -1.68 -0.48 -2.63
CA ALA A 51 -0.72 0.41 -1.98
C ALA A 51 -0.65 0.19 -0.46
N ILE A 52 -1.79 -0.08 0.20
CA ILE A 52 -1.84 -0.42 1.63
C ILE A 52 -1.06 -1.71 1.92
N ILE A 53 -1.21 -2.73 1.06
CA ILE A 53 -0.48 -3.99 1.19
C ILE A 53 1.03 -3.76 1.05
N VAL A 54 1.45 -2.97 0.06
CA VAL A 54 2.87 -2.64 -0.14
C VAL A 54 3.43 -1.84 1.03
N PHE A 55 2.67 -0.89 1.57
CA PHE A 55 3.04 -0.13 2.76
C PHE A 55 3.27 -1.07 3.96
N ALA A 56 2.33 -1.98 4.22
CA ALA A 56 2.45 -2.94 5.33
C ALA A 56 3.72 -3.79 5.20
N LEU A 57 3.98 -4.35 4.02
CA LEU A 57 5.17 -5.17 3.74
C LEU A 57 6.47 -4.36 3.87
N ALA A 58 6.49 -3.12 3.39
CA ALA A 58 7.67 -2.27 3.47
C ALA A 58 7.97 -1.85 4.90
N ALA A 59 6.95 -1.51 5.68
CA ALA A 59 7.11 -1.07 7.06
C ALA A 59 7.44 -2.22 8.02
N SER A 60 7.08 -3.47 7.70
CA SER A 60 7.55 -4.65 8.43
C SER A 60 8.95 -5.13 8.01
N ALA A 61 9.56 -4.53 6.99
CA ALA A 61 10.89 -4.94 6.53
C ALA A 61 11.96 -4.53 7.56
N PHE A 62 12.84 -5.47 7.90
CA PHE A 62 13.97 -5.23 8.80
C PHE A 62 15.32 -5.52 8.14
N ALA A 63 15.41 -6.53 7.25
CA ALA A 63 16.68 -6.92 6.63
C ALA A 63 17.28 -5.81 5.75
N THR A 64 16.49 -5.24 4.82
CA THR A 64 16.96 -4.18 3.92
C THR A 64 17.47 -2.93 4.67
N PRO A 65 16.71 -2.34 5.62
CA PRO A 65 17.22 -1.20 6.37
C PRO A 65 18.36 -1.58 7.33
N ALA A 66 18.45 -2.82 7.82
CA ALA A 66 19.59 -3.25 8.62
C ALA A 66 20.90 -3.24 7.81
N ILE A 67 20.85 -3.68 6.55
CA ILE A 67 22.00 -3.70 5.65
C ILE A 67 22.42 -2.27 5.27
N ILE A 68 21.46 -1.41 4.91
CA ILE A 68 21.74 -0.06 4.39
C ILE A 68 22.02 0.94 5.52
N GLY A 69 21.27 0.89 6.63
CA GLY A 69 21.36 1.85 7.74
C GLY A 69 22.50 1.59 8.72
N GLY A 70 23.07 0.38 8.70
CA GLY A 70 24.12 -0.04 9.63
C GLY A 70 23.75 0.17 11.10
N ARG A 71 24.73 0.48 11.95
CA ARG A 71 24.53 0.74 13.40
C ARG A 71 24.05 2.15 13.74
N ARG A 72 24.03 3.08 12.79
CA ARG A 72 23.79 4.52 13.06
C ARG A 72 22.35 4.95 12.84
N LEU A 73 21.63 4.31 11.93
CA LEU A 73 20.24 4.65 11.62
C LEU A 73 19.38 3.40 11.81
N LYS A 74 18.79 3.27 13.00
CA LYS A 74 17.86 2.19 13.32
C LYS A 74 16.43 2.65 13.07
N VAL A 75 15.74 1.92 12.21
CA VAL A 75 14.28 2.02 12.10
C VAL A 75 13.64 1.15 13.18
N ALA A 76 12.37 1.40 13.52
CA ALA A 76 11.70 0.70 14.62
C ALA A 76 11.79 -0.84 14.51
N SER A 77 11.70 -1.38 13.29
CA SER A 77 11.83 -2.83 13.03
C SER A 77 13.24 -3.37 13.32
N THR A 78 14.29 -2.63 12.96
CA THR A 78 15.68 -3.04 13.23
C THR A 78 16.08 -2.79 14.68
N LEU A 79 15.50 -1.79 15.33
CA LEU A 79 15.68 -1.53 16.76
C LEU A 79 15.11 -2.68 17.61
N ALA A 80 13.87 -3.11 17.33
CA ALA A 80 13.27 -4.24 18.03
C ALA A 80 14.10 -5.52 17.85
N TYR A 81 14.58 -5.78 16.63
CA TYR A 81 15.44 -6.92 16.33
C TYR A 81 16.75 -6.91 17.13
N ASP A 82 17.42 -5.76 17.19
CA ASP A 82 18.68 -5.60 17.94
C ASP A 82 18.49 -5.83 19.44
N GLU A 83 17.36 -5.35 19.98
CA GLU A 83 17.08 -5.47 21.40
C GLU A 83 16.82 -6.94 21.83
N PHE A 84 16.20 -7.73 20.95
CA PHE A 84 15.99 -9.16 21.20
C PHE A 84 17.26 -9.99 21.05
N LEU A 85 18.08 -9.74 20.02
CA LEU A 85 19.14 -10.66 19.62
C LEU A 85 20.55 -10.20 19.98
N ASN A 86 20.80 -8.89 20.13
CA ASN A 86 22.12 -8.36 20.44
C ASN A 86 22.24 -7.90 21.89
N THR A 87 21.24 -7.19 22.45
CA THR A 87 21.28 -6.75 23.85
C THR A 87 20.57 -7.71 24.81
N LEU A 88 19.82 -8.69 24.30
CA LEU A 88 19.06 -9.68 25.07
C LEU A 88 18.05 -9.05 26.07
N ASN A 89 17.57 -7.86 25.76
CA ASN A 89 16.62 -7.11 26.58
C ASN A 89 15.20 -7.29 26.03
N TRP A 90 14.68 -8.50 26.27
CA TRP A 90 13.34 -8.92 25.85
C TRP A 90 12.22 -7.94 26.22
N PRO A 91 12.21 -7.30 27.41
CA PRO A 91 11.19 -6.32 27.76
C PRO A 91 11.16 -5.11 26.83
N LEU A 92 12.31 -4.50 26.52
CA LEU A 92 12.37 -3.33 25.65
C LEU A 92 12.06 -3.72 24.20
N GLY A 93 12.58 -4.87 23.74
CA GLY A 93 12.29 -5.40 22.40
C GLY A 93 10.80 -5.63 22.19
N ALA A 94 10.11 -6.20 23.19
CA ALA A 94 8.67 -6.40 23.17
C ALA A 94 7.91 -5.07 23.11
N ALA A 95 8.29 -4.08 23.92
CA ALA A 95 7.66 -2.76 23.91
C ALA A 95 7.74 -2.07 22.54
N VAL A 96 8.93 -2.07 21.91
CA VAL A 96 9.13 -1.50 20.58
C VAL A 96 8.32 -2.25 19.52
N ALA A 97 8.31 -3.58 19.57
CA ALA A 97 7.54 -4.41 18.64
C ALA A 97 6.03 -4.18 18.77
N THR A 98 5.50 -4.11 19.98
CA THR A 98 4.07 -3.84 20.22
C THR A 98 3.68 -2.43 19.77
N LEU A 99 4.50 -1.41 20.05
CA LEU A 99 4.25 -0.05 19.57
C LEU A 99 4.25 0.02 18.04
N LEU A 100 5.20 -0.64 17.38
CA LEU A 100 5.26 -0.73 15.93
C LEU A 100 4.01 -1.41 15.36
N LEU A 101 3.56 -2.50 15.98
CA LEU A 101 2.34 -3.21 15.59
C LEU A 101 1.10 -2.32 15.72
N VAL A 102 0.94 -1.61 16.84
CA VAL A 102 -0.20 -0.71 17.06
C VAL A 102 -0.17 0.46 16.06
N ALA A 103 1.00 1.01 15.78
CA ALA A 103 1.15 2.07 14.78
C ALA A 103 0.83 1.60 13.36
N LEU A 104 1.30 0.41 12.97
CA LEU A 104 0.97 -0.20 11.69
C LEU A 104 -0.53 -0.48 11.56
N ALA A 105 -1.12 -1.10 12.58
CA ALA A 105 -2.54 -1.41 12.60
C ALA A 105 -3.39 -0.13 12.52
N SER A 106 -3.05 0.91 13.27
CA SER A 106 -3.79 2.17 13.25
C SER A 106 -3.74 2.86 11.88
N ILE A 107 -2.58 2.86 11.22
CA ILE A 107 -2.42 3.40 9.87
C ILE A 107 -3.24 2.57 8.86
N ILE A 108 -3.14 1.24 8.89
CA ILE A 108 -3.85 0.37 7.95
C ILE A 108 -5.37 0.51 8.12
N VAL A 109 -5.87 0.46 9.36
CA VAL A 109 -7.30 0.64 9.64
C VAL A 109 -7.76 2.05 9.28
N GLY A 110 -6.95 3.07 9.56
CA GLY A 110 -7.25 4.45 9.17
C GLY A 110 -7.34 4.62 7.66
N CYS A 111 -6.35 4.14 6.91
CA CYS A 111 -6.34 4.17 5.46
C CYS A 111 -7.52 3.38 4.87
N ASN A 112 -7.80 2.18 5.37
CA ASN A 112 -8.90 1.36 4.88
C ASN A 112 -10.25 2.05 5.11
N ARG A 113 -10.50 2.57 6.32
CA ARG A 113 -11.73 3.33 6.62
C ARG A 113 -11.89 4.58 5.75
N LEU A 114 -10.80 5.31 5.46
CA LEU A 114 -10.85 6.48 4.59
C LEU A 114 -11.17 6.09 3.13
N VAL A 115 -10.64 4.97 2.66
CA VAL A 115 -10.95 4.41 1.34
C VAL A 115 -12.41 3.96 1.28
N GLU A 116 -12.89 3.20 2.27
CA GLU A 116 -14.29 2.79 2.35
C GLU A 116 -15.23 4.00 2.34
N GLN A 117 -14.97 5.03 3.16
CA GLN A 117 -15.81 6.23 3.21
C GLN A 117 -15.84 7.00 1.88
N ARG A 118 -14.71 7.05 1.16
CA ARG A 118 -14.59 7.78 -0.11
C ARG A 118 -15.17 7.03 -1.31
N TYR A 119 -15.19 5.70 -1.26
CA TYR A 119 -15.54 4.86 -2.42
C TYR A 119 -16.75 3.94 -2.18
N ALA A 120 -17.40 3.98 -1.02
CA ALA A 120 -18.66 3.28 -0.76
C ALA A 120 -19.78 3.69 -1.74
N GLU A 121 -19.73 4.90 -2.30
CA GLU A 121 -20.67 5.38 -3.32
C GLU A 121 -20.44 4.79 -4.71
N VAL A 122 -19.23 4.28 -4.99
CA VAL A 122 -18.86 3.72 -6.32
C VAL A 122 -19.23 2.23 -6.43
N PHE A 123 -19.43 1.54 -5.30
CA PHE A 123 -19.73 0.10 -5.22
C PHE A 123 -21.21 -0.23 -4.92
N ARG A 124 -22.11 0.78 -4.93
CA ARG A 124 -23.57 0.57 -4.93
C ARG A 124 -24.12 0.62 -6.34
#